data_AF-A0AAE0DGZ0-F1
#
_entry.id   AF-A0AAE0DGZ0-F1
#
_cell.length_a   1.000
_cell.length_b   1.000
_cell.length_c   1.000
_cell.angle_alpha   90.00
_cell.angle_beta   90.00
_cell.angle_gamma   90.00
#
_symmetry.space_group_name_H-M   'P 1'
#
loop_
_entity.id
_entity.type
_entity.pdbx_description
1 polymer ?
#
loop_
_entity_poly.entity_id
_entity_poly.type
_entity_poly.pdbx_seq_one_letter_code
_entity_poly.pdbx_strand_id
1 'polypeptide(L)'
;MPDTYSVSTAPSGFTALVSPRIRSRLDPRLTPSSPRRLGCEFISWTDCQRTFGLEQDEVNQWIRHIEDDHLGRNYPSICLCWFCDDVEYRSEQSMDPRMNFETRMRHIADHILEGYHFENRRPDFHFLDHVYNMGSISPEAFALAKGQSEGPVAPAGVYPSGFRPAARQTRPEAVVYIANSSRRRQRDTRHPP
;
A
#
# COMPACT_ATOMS: atom_id res chain seq x y z
N MET A 1 -44.80 19.13 21.50
CA MET A 1 -44.13 20.39 21.12
C MET A 1 -44.74 21.51 21.95
N PRO A 2 -44.00 22.53 22.43
CA PRO A 2 -42.59 22.87 22.26
C PRO A 2 -41.78 23.01 23.59
N ASP A 3 -40.52 23.38 23.39
CA ASP A 3 -39.36 23.59 24.26
C ASP A 3 -39.51 24.59 25.43
N THR A 4 -38.65 24.50 26.47
CA THR A 4 -37.43 25.34 26.57
C THR A 4 -36.74 25.37 27.97
N TYR A 5 -35.39 25.31 27.90
CA TYR A 5 -34.28 25.69 28.80
C TYR A 5 -34.24 25.29 30.29
N SER A 6 -33.09 24.73 30.68
CA SER A 6 -32.55 24.83 32.05
C SER A 6 -31.07 25.17 31.97
N VAL A 7 -30.77 26.37 32.46
CA VAL A 7 -29.42 26.90 32.68
C VAL A 7 -28.87 26.21 33.91
N SER A 8 -27.75 25.48 33.78
CA SER A 8 -27.03 24.95 34.93
C SER A 8 -25.64 25.58 35.01
N THR A 9 -25.55 26.51 35.93
CA THR A 9 -24.35 27.22 36.36
C THR A 9 -23.44 26.26 37.11
N ALA A 10 -22.20 26.08 36.63
CA ALA A 10 -21.18 25.33 37.34
C ALA A 10 -20.68 26.10 38.58
N PRO A 11 -20.41 25.41 39.70
CA PRO A 11 -19.41 25.86 40.64
C PRO A 11 -18.14 25.00 40.53
N SER A 12 -17.06 25.73 40.28
CA SER A 12 -15.67 25.31 40.38
C SER A 12 -15.33 24.89 41.81
N GLY A 13 -14.51 23.85 41.96
CA GLY A 13 -13.92 23.50 43.26
C GLY A 13 -13.51 22.05 43.41
N PHE A 14 -12.53 21.58 42.64
CA PHE A 14 -11.71 20.47 43.13
C PHE A 14 -10.23 20.72 42.87
N THR A 15 -9.56 21.09 43.95
CA THR A 15 -8.13 21.27 44.12
C THR A 15 -7.43 19.93 43.89
N ALA A 16 -6.89 19.71 42.69
CA ALA A 16 -5.98 18.60 42.44
C ALA A 16 -4.56 19.01 42.83
N LEU A 17 -4.05 18.37 43.87
CA LEU A 17 -2.72 18.53 44.44
C LEU A 17 -1.64 18.39 43.37
N VAL A 18 -0.81 19.44 43.24
CA VAL A 18 0.42 19.44 42.45
C VAL A 18 1.40 18.46 43.09
N SER A 19 1.55 17.27 42.50
CA SER A 19 2.68 16.37 42.80
C SER A 19 3.92 16.86 42.04
N PRO A 20 4.98 17.33 42.71
CA PRO A 20 6.17 17.82 42.03
C PRO A 20 7.15 16.66 41.88
N ARG A 21 6.89 15.69 40.99
CA ARG A 21 7.87 14.62 40.70
C ARG A 21 7.55 13.75 39.48
N ILE A 22 7.18 14.35 38.36
CA ILE A 22 7.47 13.77 37.05
C ILE A 22 8.10 14.87 36.21
N ARG A 23 9.42 15.03 36.36
CA ARG A 23 10.23 15.58 35.27
C ARG A 23 10.09 14.55 34.15
N SER A 24 9.13 14.75 33.26
CA SER A 24 9.16 14.13 31.94
C SER A 24 10.48 14.56 31.32
N ARG A 25 11.49 13.69 31.43
CA ARG A 25 12.62 13.73 30.53
C ARG A 25 11.99 13.48 29.17
N LEU A 26 11.79 14.54 28.40
CA LEU A 26 11.75 14.44 26.96
C LEU A 26 13.06 13.73 26.63
N ASP A 27 12.98 12.43 26.34
CA ASP A 27 14.11 11.69 25.82
C ASP A 27 14.42 12.32 24.46
N PRO A 28 15.60 12.95 24.25
CA PRO A 28 15.97 13.52 22.97
C PRO A 28 16.20 12.46 21.89
N ARG A 29 16.06 11.16 22.23
CA ARG A 29 16.20 10.04 21.31
C ARG A 29 14.89 9.69 20.59
N LEU A 30 14.09 10.70 20.24
CA LEU A 30 13.45 10.62 18.93
C LEU A 30 14.61 10.52 17.95
N THR A 31 14.92 9.28 17.55
CA THR A 31 15.72 8.97 16.38
C THR A 31 15.37 10.02 15.32
N PRO A 32 16.35 10.70 14.69
CA PRO A 32 16.01 11.56 13.57
C PRO A 32 15.14 10.70 12.66
N SER A 33 13.89 11.11 12.43
CA SER A 33 13.07 10.42 11.43
C SER A 33 13.97 10.41 10.21
N SER A 34 14.34 9.21 9.73
CA SER A 34 15.29 9.06 8.63
C SER A 34 14.98 10.14 7.61
N PRO A 35 15.96 10.97 7.20
CA PRO A 35 15.68 12.14 6.39
C PRO A 35 14.82 11.70 5.22
N ARG A 36 13.63 12.32 5.06
CA ARG A 36 12.72 11.99 3.98
C ARG A 36 13.47 12.19 2.67
N ARG A 37 13.56 11.14 1.86
CA ARG A 37 14.30 11.13 0.58
C ARG A 37 13.34 10.83 -0.56
N LEU A 38 13.64 11.35 -1.73
CA LEU A 38 12.94 11.02 -2.97
C LEU A 38 13.55 9.74 -3.53
N GLY A 39 12.77 8.67 -3.57
CA GLY A 39 13.15 7.43 -4.26
C GLY A 39 12.91 7.53 -5.76
N CYS A 40 13.74 6.85 -6.56
CA CYS A 40 13.43 6.67 -7.98
C CYS A 40 12.08 5.94 -8.15
N GLU A 41 11.18 6.44 -9.01
CA GLU A 41 9.89 5.80 -9.30
C GLU A 41 10.06 4.36 -9.84
N PHE A 42 11.15 4.12 -10.57
CA PHE A 42 11.48 2.84 -11.20
C PHE A 42 12.07 1.80 -10.24
N ILE A 43 12.28 2.13 -8.96
CA ILE A 43 12.89 1.22 -7.96
C ILE A 43 12.12 -0.09 -7.77
N SER A 44 10.84 -0.13 -8.15
CA SER A 44 9.99 -1.32 -8.00
C SER A 44 9.83 -2.16 -9.25
N TRP A 45 10.38 -1.69 -10.37
CA TRP A 45 10.29 -2.37 -11.66
C TRP A 45 11.67 -2.67 -12.26
N THR A 46 12.72 -2.03 -11.73
CA THR A 46 14.09 -2.09 -12.22
C THR A 46 15.07 -2.17 -11.04
N ASP A 47 16.35 -2.37 -11.34
CA ASP A 47 17.42 -2.37 -10.33
C ASP A 47 17.85 -0.94 -9.89
N CYS A 48 17.07 0.10 -10.21
CA CYS A 48 17.42 1.48 -9.89
C CYS A 48 17.17 1.85 -8.43
N GLN A 49 18.25 1.88 -7.63
CA GLN A 49 18.20 2.19 -6.19
C GLN A 49 18.57 3.66 -5.86
N ARG A 50 18.49 4.59 -6.83
CA ARG A 50 18.86 5.99 -6.59
C ARG A 50 17.86 6.69 -5.66
N THR A 51 18.40 7.50 -4.75
CA THR A 51 17.63 8.33 -3.82
C THR A 51 18.23 9.73 -3.74
N PHE A 52 17.38 10.73 -3.54
CA PHE A 52 17.74 12.16 -3.61
C PHE A 52 17.26 12.90 -2.36
N GLY A 53 17.90 14.02 -2.03
CA GLY A 53 17.42 14.93 -0.99
C GLY A 53 16.12 15.65 -1.37
N LEU A 54 15.56 16.41 -0.43
CA LEU A 54 14.37 17.27 -0.65
C LEU A 54 14.73 18.73 -0.93
N GLU A 55 16.03 19.06 -0.99
CA GLU A 55 16.48 20.40 -1.39
C GLU A 55 16.19 20.64 -2.87
N GLN A 56 15.96 21.90 -3.26
CA GLN A 56 15.49 22.24 -4.62
C GLN A 56 16.38 21.69 -5.74
N ASP A 57 17.70 21.68 -5.55
CA ASP A 57 18.66 21.15 -6.53
C ASP A 57 18.61 19.61 -6.58
N GLU A 58 18.36 18.95 -5.46
CA GLU A 58 18.18 17.50 -5.39
C GLU A 58 16.86 17.07 -6.03
N VAL A 59 15.78 17.85 -5.86
CA VAL A 59 14.51 17.65 -6.56
C VAL A 59 14.72 17.76 -8.07
N ASN A 60 15.48 18.76 -8.54
CA ASN A 60 15.80 18.92 -9.95
C ASN A 60 16.63 17.74 -10.49
N GLN A 61 17.58 17.22 -9.70
CA GLN A 61 18.36 16.03 -10.06
C GLN A 61 17.50 14.76 -10.10
N TRP A 62 16.55 14.61 -9.18
CA TRP A 62 15.60 13.50 -9.18
C TRP A 62 14.73 13.50 -10.43
N ILE A 63 14.20 14.66 -10.82
CA ILE A 63 13.42 14.82 -12.06
C ILE A 63 14.26 14.42 -13.27
N ARG A 64 15.44 15.03 -13.44
CA ARG A 64 16.33 14.74 -14.57
C ARG A 64 16.76 13.28 -14.64
N HIS A 65 17.00 12.66 -13.49
CA HIS A 65 17.31 11.23 -13.42
C HIS A 65 16.20 10.39 -14.05
N ILE A 66 14.93 10.69 -13.77
CA ILE A 66 13.83 9.93 -14.38
C ILE A 66 13.67 10.28 -15.86
N GLU A 67 13.74 11.57 -16.22
CA GLU A 67 13.59 12.03 -17.61
C GLU A 67 14.65 11.42 -18.55
N ASP A 68 15.92 11.51 -18.16
CA ASP A 68 17.04 11.14 -19.02
C ASP A 68 17.39 9.64 -18.88
N ASP A 69 17.45 9.08 -17.65
CA ASP A 69 17.93 7.71 -17.45
C ASP A 69 16.85 6.64 -17.69
N HIS A 70 15.56 6.97 -17.50
CA HIS A 70 14.47 5.99 -17.58
C HIS A 70 13.46 6.24 -18.70
N LEU A 71 13.09 7.51 -18.92
CA LEU A 71 12.15 7.88 -19.97
C LEU A 71 12.83 8.14 -21.30
N GLY A 72 14.13 8.44 -21.34
CA GLY A 72 14.81 8.84 -22.57
C GLY A 72 14.12 10.01 -23.28
N ARG A 73 13.52 10.92 -22.49
CA ARG A 73 12.67 12.04 -22.96
C ARG A 73 11.40 11.64 -23.71
N ASN A 74 10.91 10.41 -23.52
CA ASN A 74 9.61 9.96 -23.96
C ASN A 74 8.59 10.08 -22.82
N TYR A 75 7.85 11.18 -22.79
CA TYR A 75 6.96 11.53 -21.69
C TYR A 75 5.57 10.89 -21.83
N PRO A 76 4.92 10.52 -20.72
CA PRO A 76 3.56 10.01 -20.74
C PRO A 76 2.57 11.09 -21.21
N SER A 77 1.52 10.69 -21.92
CA SER A 77 0.42 11.58 -22.28
C SER A 77 -0.50 11.90 -21.11
N ILE A 78 -0.57 10.99 -20.14
CA ILE A 78 -1.34 11.12 -18.90
C ILE A 78 -0.48 10.59 -17.76
N CYS A 79 -0.36 11.37 -16.69
CA CYS A 79 0.24 10.92 -15.44
C CYS A 79 -0.47 11.56 -14.24
N LEU A 80 -0.45 10.86 -13.11
CA LEU A 80 -1.22 11.17 -11.90
C LEU A 80 -0.28 11.34 -10.70
N CYS A 81 -0.67 12.19 -9.75
CA CYS A 81 0.03 12.25 -8.48
C CYS A 81 -0.10 10.92 -7.72
N TRP A 82 0.96 10.52 -7.01
CA TRP A 82 0.92 9.33 -6.15
C TRP A 82 0.03 9.48 -4.91
N PHE A 83 -0.29 10.71 -4.51
CA PHE A 83 -0.84 10.99 -3.17
C PHE A 83 -2.21 11.68 -3.18
N CYS A 84 -2.61 12.32 -4.27
CA CYS A 84 -3.87 13.05 -4.38
C CYS A 84 -4.57 12.76 -5.72
N ASP A 85 -5.88 13.03 -5.76
CA ASP A 85 -6.70 13.02 -6.99
C ASP A 85 -6.89 14.42 -7.57
N ASP A 86 -6.23 15.42 -6.99
CA ASP A 86 -6.51 16.84 -7.25
C ASP A 86 -6.03 17.27 -8.64
N VAL A 87 -5.02 16.58 -9.18
CA VAL A 87 -4.38 16.97 -10.43
C VAL A 87 -4.13 15.76 -11.32
N GLU A 88 -4.72 15.81 -12.51
CA GLU A 88 -4.40 14.94 -13.63
C GLU A 88 -3.60 15.73 -14.68
N TYR A 89 -2.41 15.23 -15.02
CA TYR A 89 -1.50 15.92 -15.93
C TYR A 89 -1.63 15.33 -17.34
N ARG A 90 -2.41 15.98 -18.20
CA ARG A 90 -2.68 15.53 -19.58
C ARG A 90 -1.92 16.35 -20.61
N SER A 91 -1.18 15.71 -21.50
CA SER A 91 -0.46 16.35 -22.60
C SER A 91 -1.38 17.16 -23.53
N GLU A 92 -2.66 16.83 -23.61
CA GLU A 92 -3.64 17.60 -24.39
C GLU A 92 -3.91 19.00 -23.83
N GLN A 93 -3.66 19.21 -22.53
CA GLN A 93 -3.89 20.48 -21.83
C GLN A 93 -2.67 21.40 -21.83
N SER A 94 -1.51 20.90 -22.28
CA SER A 94 -0.24 21.65 -22.31
C SER A 94 0.40 21.54 -23.68
N MET A 95 1.09 22.58 -24.15
CA MET A 95 1.86 22.47 -25.40
C MET A 95 3.11 21.58 -25.25
N ASP A 96 3.51 21.24 -24.01
CA ASP A 96 4.74 20.49 -23.73
C ASP A 96 4.49 19.36 -22.72
N PRO A 97 4.43 18.08 -23.17
CA PRO A 97 4.29 16.91 -22.30
C PRO A 97 5.37 16.82 -21.20
N ARG A 98 6.56 17.36 -21.48
CA ARG A 98 7.64 17.45 -20.49
C ARG A 98 7.23 18.29 -19.30
N MET A 99 6.67 19.47 -19.56
CA MET A 99 6.28 20.42 -18.52
C MET A 99 5.24 19.80 -17.58
N ASN A 100 4.31 19.01 -18.12
CA ASN A 100 3.35 18.25 -17.32
C ASN A 100 4.01 17.23 -16.40
N PHE A 101 4.94 16.44 -16.95
CA PHE A 101 5.69 15.47 -16.16
C PHE A 101 6.54 16.15 -15.07
N GLU A 102 7.27 17.22 -15.40
CA GLU A 102 8.04 17.99 -14.43
C GLU A 102 7.13 18.58 -13.33
N THR A 103 5.95 19.10 -13.70
CA THR A 103 4.98 19.64 -12.75
C THR A 103 4.45 18.56 -11.81
N ARG A 104 4.10 17.37 -12.33
CA ARG A 104 3.74 16.20 -11.52
C ARG A 104 4.84 15.86 -10.52
N MET A 105 6.07 15.76 -10.99
CA MET A 105 7.19 15.37 -10.13
C MET A 105 7.42 16.38 -9.01
N ARG A 106 7.39 17.69 -9.31
CA ARG A 106 7.47 18.73 -8.28
C ARG A 106 6.33 18.63 -7.27
N HIS A 107 5.11 18.40 -7.74
CA HIS A 107 3.94 18.23 -6.89
C HIS A 107 4.05 17.01 -5.95
N ILE A 108 4.60 15.89 -6.44
CA ILE A 108 4.92 14.72 -5.61
C ILE A 108 5.98 15.05 -4.56
N ALA A 109 7.01 15.83 -4.91
CA ALA A 109 8.03 16.24 -3.97
C ALA A 109 7.46 17.13 -2.85
N ASP A 110 6.51 18.01 -3.16
CA ASP A 110 5.82 18.84 -2.17
C ASP A 110 5.09 17.99 -1.14
N HIS A 111 4.37 16.94 -1.55
CA HIS A 111 3.75 16.00 -0.60
C HIS A 111 4.78 15.30 0.30
N ILE A 112 5.92 14.89 -0.23
CA ILE A 112 6.95 14.23 0.58
C ILE A 112 7.57 15.23 1.57
N LEU A 113 7.69 16.50 1.19
CA LEU A 113 8.11 17.58 2.09
C LEU A 113 7.10 17.77 3.24
N GLU A 114 5.80 17.73 2.93
CA GLU A 114 4.68 17.81 3.89
C GLU A 114 4.59 16.60 4.83
N GLY A 115 5.27 15.50 4.50
CA GLY A 115 5.41 14.32 5.36
C GLY A 115 4.82 13.04 4.83
N TYR A 116 4.42 13.01 3.56
CA TYR A 116 4.07 11.78 2.87
C TYR A 116 5.32 10.91 2.67
N HIS A 117 5.09 9.60 2.61
CA HIS A 117 6.15 8.60 2.49
C HIS A 117 6.05 7.89 1.14
N PHE A 118 7.19 7.54 0.56
CA PHE A 118 7.29 6.89 -0.74
C PHE A 118 6.51 5.55 -0.78
N GLU A 119 6.48 4.83 0.33
CA GLU A 119 5.78 3.55 0.49
C GLU A 119 4.26 3.70 0.38
N ASN A 120 3.72 4.91 0.62
CA ASN A 120 2.28 5.20 0.57
C ASN A 120 1.81 5.61 -0.82
N ARG A 121 2.66 5.51 -1.84
CA ARG A 121 2.31 5.88 -3.21
C ARG A 121 1.18 5.00 -3.75
N ARG A 122 0.27 5.63 -4.47
CA ARG A 122 -0.78 4.97 -5.24
C ARG A 122 -0.24 4.54 -6.61
N PRO A 123 -0.74 3.44 -7.18
CA PRO A 123 -0.34 3.02 -8.52
C PRO A 123 -0.88 3.98 -9.58
N ASP A 124 0.03 4.59 -10.34
CA ASP A 124 -0.31 5.34 -11.55
C ASP A 124 -0.35 4.38 -12.75
N PHE A 125 -1.53 3.84 -13.06
CA PHE A 125 -1.65 2.86 -14.14
C PHE A 125 -1.43 3.45 -15.53
N HIS A 126 -1.66 4.75 -15.72
CA HIS A 126 -1.38 5.43 -16.99
C HIS A 126 0.13 5.53 -17.23
N PHE A 127 0.87 5.93 -16.19
CA PHE A 127 2.32 5.94 -16.24
C PHE A 127 2.89 4.53 -16.42
N LEU A 128 2.35 3.54 -15.69
CA LEU A 128 2.76 2.14 -15.82
C LEU A 128 2.57 1.59 -17.25
N ASP A 129 1.42 1.87 -17.87
CA ASP A 129 1.15 1.47 -19.26
C ASP A 129 2.11 2.14 -20.23
N HIS A 130 2.42 3.43 -20.03
CA HIS A 130 3.39 4.17 -20.83
C HIS A 130 4.78 3.54 -20.77
N VAL A 131 5.32 3.32 -19.56
CA VAL A 131 6.68 2.78 -19.37
C VAL A 131 6.81 1.34 -19.87
N TYR A 132 5.73 0.56 -19.84
CA TYR A 132 5.70 -0.77 -20.45
C TYR A 132 5.68 -0.70 -21.99
N ASN A 133 4.83 0.15 -22.57
CA ASN A 133 4.72 0.29 -24.03
C ASN A 133 6.01 0.79 -24.68
N MET A 134 6.80 1.60 -23.97
CA MET A 134 8.12 2.02 -24.44
C MET A 134 9.24 0.99 -24.17
N GLY A 135 8.96 -0.10 -23.46
CA GLY A 135 9.92 -1.16 -23.15
C GLY A 135 10.88 -0.88 -21.99
N SER A 136 10.58 0.08 -21.11
CA SER A 136 11.44 0.43 -19.97
C SER A 136 11.36 -0.56 -18.81
N ILE A 137 10.34 -1.43 -18.79
CA ILE A 137 10.15 -2.45 -17.75
C ILE A 137 9.82 -3.81 -18.36
N SER A 138 10.16 -4.90 -17.66
CA SER A 138 9.88 -6.25 -18.14
C SER A 138 8.38 -6.59 -18.09
N PRO A 139 7.91 -7.56 -18.91
CA PRO A 139 6.54 -8.05 -18.82
C PRO A 139 6.18 -8.60 -17.44
N GLU A 140 7.13 -9.23 -16.72
CA GLU A 140 6.87 -9.71 -15.36
C GLU A 140 6.68 -8.55 -14.38
N ALA A 141 7.54 -7.51 -14.46
CA ALA A 141 7.42 -6.32 -13.62
C ALA A 141 6.09 -5.59 -13.87
N PHE A 142 5.68 -5.46 -15.13
CA PHE A 142 4.39 -4.88 -15.50
C PHE A 142 3.21 -5.67 -14.93
N ALA A 143 3.22 -7.00 -15.09
CA ALA A 143 2.15 -7.86 -14.56
C ALA A 143 2.03 -7.79 -13.03
N LEU A 144 3.17 -7.77 -12.33
CA LEU A 144 3.20 -7.60 -10.88
C LEU A 144 2.64 -6.23 -10.45
N ALA A 145 3.05 -5.16 -11.13
CA ALA A 145 2.59 -3.81 -10.83
C ALA A 145 1.10 -3.62 -11.12
N LYS A 146 0.57 -4.21 -12.21
CA LYS A 146 -0.88 -4.21 -12.51
C LYS A 146 -1.74 -4.94 -11.48
N GLY A 147 -1.14 -5.86 -10.71
CA GLY A 147 -1.83 -6.57 -9.63
C GLY A 147 -1.97 -5.74 -8.34
N GLN A 148 -1.32 -4.58 -8.23
CA GLN A 148 -1.45 -3.71 -7.07
C GLN A 148 -2.77 -2.93 -7.11
N SER A 149 -3.39 -2.71 -5.94
CA SER A 149 -4.60 -1.92 -5.81
C SER A 149 -4.49 -0.97 -4.62
N GLU A 150 -5.15 0.19 -4.72
CA GLU A 150 -5.29 1.14 -3.60
C GLU A 150 -6.18 0.58 -2.48
N GLY A 151 -7.11 -0.32 -2.81
CA GLY A 151 -8.00 -0.96 -1.87
C GLY A 151 -7.31 -2.08 -1.07
N PRO A 152 -7.86 -2.44 0.11
CA PRO A 152 -7.38 -3.59 0.87
C PRO A 152 -7.44 -4.85 0.02
N VAL A 153 -6.42 -5.71 0.16
CA VAL A 153 -6.40 -7.03 -0.47
C VAL A 153 -7.68 -7.76 -0.07
N ALA A 154 -8.45 -8.17 -1.07
CA ALA A 154 -9.69 -8.91 -0.83
C ALA A 154 -9.38 -10.14 0.06
N PRO A 155 -10.15 -10.38 1.14
CA PRO A 155 -9.96 -11.57 1.95
C PRO A 155 -10.02 -12.83 1.09
N ALA A 156 -9.22 -13.84 1.43
CA ALA A 156 -9.23 -15.10 0.69
C ALA A 156 -10.67 -15.65 0.58
N GLY A 157 -11.13 -15.94 -0.64
CA GLY A 157 -12.48 -16.42 -0.92
C GLY A 157 -13.51 -15.32 -1.20
N VAL A 158 -13.14 -14.05 -1.11
CA VAL A 158 -13.95 -12.92 -1.61
C VAL A 158 -13.52 -12.61 -3.02
N TYR A 159 -14.43 -12.77 -3.96
CA TYR A 159 -14.19 -12.52 -5.37
C TYR A 159 -15.07 -11.36 -5.87
N PRO A 160 -14.63 -10.63 -6.91
CA PRO A 160 -15.46 -9.64 -7.56
C PRO A 160 -16.80 -10.23 -8.01
N SER A 161 -17.84 -9.40 -8.02
CA SER A 161 -19.16 -9.81 -8.48
C SER A 161 -19.08 -10.42 -9.90
N GLY A 162 -19.60 -11.63 -10.07
CA GLY A 162 -19.56 -12.37 -11.34
C GLY A 162 -18.36 -13.31 -11.51
N PHE A 163 -17.33 -13.24 -10.66
CA PHE A 163 -16.22 -14.20 -10.70
C PHE A 163 -16.63 -15.52 -10.03
N ARG A 164 -16.55 -16.62 -10.78
CA ARG A 164 -16.70 -17.98 -10.25
C ARG A 164 -15.35 -18.69 -10.31
N PRO A 165 -14.71 -19.00 -9.17
CA PRO A 165 -13.53 -19.84 -9.20
C PRO A 165 -13.88 -21.19 -9.82
N ALA A 166 -13.00 -21.73 -10.67
CA ALA A 166 -13.13 -23.09 -11.17
C ALA A 166 -13.21 -24.02 -9.96
N ALA A 167 -14.30 -24.78 -9.85
CA ALA A 167 -14.55 -25.65 -8.71
C ALA A 167 -13.31 -26.51 -8.44
N ARG A 168 -12.77 -26.38 -7.24
CA ARG A 168 -11.67 -27.20 -6.73
C ARG A 168 -12.11 -28.64 -6.87
N GLN A 169 -11.56 -29.36 -7.86
CA GLN A 169 -11.86 -30.77 -8.06
C GLN A 169 -11.60 -31.48 -6.73
N THR A 170 -12.68 -32.02 -6.19
CA THR A 170 -12.78 -32.69 -4.92
C THR A 170 -11.73 -33.81 -4.88
N ARG A 171 -10.82 -33.74 -3.90
CA ARG A 171 -10.16 -34.95 -3.41
C ARG A 171 -11.26 -35.91 -2.96
N PRO A 172 -11.27 -37.19 -3.37
CA PRO A 172 -12.27 -38.12 -2.90
C PRO A 172 -12.14 -38.31 -1.38
N GLU A 173 -13.29 -38.34 -0.73
CA GLU A 173 -13.50 -38.43 0.70
C GLU A 173 -12.72 -39.60 1.32
N ALA A 174 -12.08 -39.36 2.46
CA ALA A 174 -11.55 -40.42 3.29
C ALA A 174 -12.72 -41.24 3.84
N VAL A 175 -12.90 -42.45 3.29
CA VAL A 175 -13.85 -43.44 3.79
C VAL A 175 -13.46 -43.85 5.22
N VAL A 176 -14.24 -43.43 6.21
CA VAL A 176 -14.11 -43.88 7.60
C VAL A 176 -14.72 -45.27 7.72
N TYR A 177 -13.89 -46.30 7.82
CA TYR A 177 -14.34 -47.65 8.20
C TYR A 177 -14.60 -47.69 9.71
N ILE A 178 -15.88 -47.75 10.11
CA ILE A 178 -16.26 -48.10 11.47
C ILE A 178 -16.26 -49.63 11.58
N ALA A 179 -15.26 -50.18 12.27
CA ALA A 179 -15.19 -51.60 12.55
C ALA A 179 -16.21 -51.99 13.64
N ASN A 180 -17.30 -52.65 13.24
CA ASN A 180 -18.24 -53.28 14.17
C ASN A 180 -17.61 -54.53 14.80
N SER A 181 -17.12 -54.40 16.04
CA SER A 181 -16.65 -55.56 16.83
C SER A 181 -17.82 -56.26 17.52
N SER A 182 -18.39 -57.26 16.86
CA SER A 182 -19.30 -58.24 17.46
C SER A 182 -18.51 -59.22 18.33
N ARG A 183 -18.55 -59.08 19.66
CA ARG A 183 -18.07 -60.12 20.60
C ARG A 183 -19.23 -60.66 21.43
N ARG A 184 -19.78 -61.81 21.02
CA ARG A 184 -20.56 -62.71 21.90
C ARG A 184 -20.12 -64.18 21.67
N ARG A 185 -19.30 -64.64 22.63
CA ARG A 185 -19.23 -65.96 23.31
C ARG A 185 -19.67 -67.24 22.56
N GLN A 186 -18.75 -68.22 22.47
CA GLN A 186 -18.74 -69.55 23.15
C GLN A 186 -17.66 -70.44 22.49
N ARG A 187 -16.62 -70.88 23.20
CA ARG A 187 -16.49 -72.06 24.08
C ARG A 187 -16.37 -73.38 23.30
N ASP A 188 -15.14 -73.87 23.11
CA ASP A 188 -14.84 -75.30 23.29
C ASP A 188 -13.33 -75.49 23.53
N THR A 189 -13.00 -75.99 24.71
CA THR A 189 -11.66 -76.51 25.05
C THR A 189 -11.88 -77.91 25.59
N ARG A 190 -11.47 -78.91 24.79
CA ARG A 190 -11.17 -80.26 25.26
C ARG A 190 -9.67 -80.48 25.08
N HIS A 191 -8.97 -80.81 26.16
CA HIS A 191 -7.61 -81.32 26.12
C HIS A 191 -7.62 -82.85 25.94
N PRO A 192 -6.67 -83.43 25.17
CA PRO A 192 -6.38 -84.86 25.14
C PRO A 192 -5.17 -85.19 26.09
N PRO A 193 -4.71 -86.45 26.15
CA PRO A 193 -4.45 -87.23 27.38
C PRO A 193 -3.29 -86.76 28.26
#